data_AF-A0A4U5QN58-F1
#
_entry.id   AF-A0A4U5QN58-F1
#
_cell.length_a   1.000
_cell.length_b   1.000
_cell.length_c   1.000
_cell.angle_alpha   90.00
_cell.angle_beta   90.00
_cell.angle_gamma   90.00
#
_symmetry.space_group_name_H-M   'P 1'
#
loop_
_entity.id
_entity.type
_entity.pdbx_description
1 polymer ?
#
loop_
_entity_poly.entity_id
_entity_poly.type
_entity_poly.pdbx_seq_one_letter_code
_entity_poly.pdbx_strand_id
1 'polypeptide(L)'
;MFSAVWCRRTDELVDGPNAVLMSTAVLDRWEERLQDIFDGRPYDMLDAALTDTISKFPLDIKPFRGMIEGMRMDTTRFRYDNFQELYLYCYYVAGTVGLMSVPVMEIAAESEASAQSIYNAALYLGIGNQLTNILRDVGEDALRGRVYLPQDELAQFGLCGQDVFARKVTDGWREFMKEQITRARFYFDLAEEGASKLEKASRWPV
;
A
#
# COMPACT_ATOMS: atom_id res chain seq x y z
N MET A 1 -6.75 12.62 8.09
CA MET A 1 -5.50 13.41 7.92
C MET A 1 -4.34 12.86 8.76
N PHE A 2 -4.54 12.44 10.02
CA PHE A 2 -3.46 11.92 10.88
C PHE A 2 -2.95 10.51 10.55
N SER A 3 -3.82 9.61 10.08
CA SER A 3 -3.39 8.29 9.55
C SER A 3 -2.41 8.46 8.38
N ALA A 4 -2.68 9.39 7.46
CA ALA A 4 -1.79 9.71 6.35
C ALA A 4 -0.44 10.29 6.80
N VAL A 5 -0.41 11.08 7.89
CA VAL A 5 0.86 11.57 8.46
C VAL A 5 1.69 10.43 9.05
N TRP A 6 1.08 9.52 9.80
CA TRP A 6 1.79 8.36 10.32
C TRP A 6 2.29 7.45 9.18
N CYS A 7 1.44 7.17 8.19
CA CYS A 7 1.83 6.38 7.02
C CYS A 7 3.04 7.00 6.30
N ARG A 8 3.01 8.31 6.07
CA ARG A 8 4.13 9.03 5.44
C ARG A 8 5.42 8.96 6.27
N ARG A 9 5.34 9.09 7.60
CA ARG A 9 6.52 8.92 8.46
C ARG A 9 7.10 7.52 8.35
N THR A 10 6.24 6.50 8.30
CA THR A 10 6.64 5.11 8.15
C THR A 10 7.33 4.87 6.80
N ASP A 11 6.78 5.43 5.72
CA ASP A 11 7.35 5.38 4.35
C ASP A 11 8.72 6.09 4.26
N GLU A 12 8.82 7.29 4.84
CA GLU A 12 10.07 8.08 4.89
C GLU A 12 11.20 7.39 5.65
N LEU A 13 10.91 6.39 6.51
CA LEU A 13 11.95 5.58 7.13
C LEU A 13 12.72 4.82 6.04
N VAL A 14 12.05 4.24 5.05
CA VAL A 14 12.69 3.36 4.04
C VAL A 14 13.01 4.07 2.73
N ASP A 15 12.27 5.13 2.37
CA ASP A 15 12.47 5.86 1.11
C ASP A 15 13.13 7.24 1.29
N GLY A 16 13.40 7.67 2.53
CA GLY A 16 14.05 8.94 2.83
C GLY A 16 15.54 8.98 2.49
N PRO A 17 16.20 10.16 2.58
CA PRO A 17 17.64 10.31 2.29
C PRO A 17 18.56 9.45 3.16
N ASN A 18 18.05 8.90 4.27
CA ASN A 18 18.77 7.98 5.15
C ASN A 18 18.42 6.49 4.93
N ALA A 19 17.66 6.16 3.88
CA ALA A 19 17.27 4.79 3.50
C ALA A 19 18.46 3.81 3.49
N VAL A 20 19.62 4.27 2.99
CA VAL A 20 20.86 3.49 2.89
C VAL A 20 21.43 3.08 4.26
N LEU A 21 21.06 3.79 5.33
CA LEU A 21 21.47 3.54 6.71
C LEU A 21 20.40 2.78 7.51
N MET A 22 19.28 2.41 6.87
CA MET A 22 18.20 1.71 7.56
C MET A 22 18.59 0.27 7.87
N SER A 23 18.37 -0.09 9.12
CA SER A 23 18.48 -1.46 9.60
C SER A 23 17.10 -1.93 10.06
N THR A 24 16.91 -3.25 10.07
CA THR A 24 15.75 -3.90 10.69
C THR A 24 15.48 -3.36 12.10
N ALA A 25 16.53 -3.02 12.85
CA ALA A 25 16.44 -2.43 14.19
C ALA A 25 15.71 -1.06 14.24
N VAL A 26 15.70 -0.28 13.15
CA VAL A 26 14.91 0.96 13.09
C VAL A 26 13.42 0.62 13.01
N LEU A 27 13.04 -0.36 12.19
CA LEU A 27 11.67 -0.82 12.05
C LEU A 27 11.19 -1.55 13.31
N ASP A 28 12.06 -2.28 14.01
CA ASP A 28 11.76 -2.90 15.31
C ASP A 28 11.40 -1.84 16.36
N ARG A 29 12.21 -0.78 16.48
CA ARG A 29 11.90 0.35 17.37
C ARG A 29 10.65 1.12 16.95
N TRP A 30 10.38 1.20 15.65
CA TRP A 30 9.16 1.83 15.14
C TRP A 30 7.91 1.02 15.48
N GLU A 31 8.01 -0.31 15.45
CA GLU A 31 6.96 -1.22 15.86
C GLU A 31 6.71 -1.18 17.38
N GLU A 32 7.76 -1.09 18.20
CA GLU A 32 7.63 -0.83 19.64
C GLU A 32 6.93 0.51 19.91
N ARG A 33 7.34 1.57 19.20
CA ARG A 33 6.71 2.89 19.30
C ARG A 33 5.24 2.88 18.86
N LEU A 34 4.88 2.09 17.85
CA LEU A 34 3.49 1.87 17.46
C LEU A 34 2.69 1.22 18.61
N GLN A 35 3.26 0.24 19.30
CA GLN A 35 2.62 -0.36 20.48
C GLN A 35 2.39 0.68 21.58
N ASP A 36 3.39 1.52 21.87
CA ASP A 36 3.26 2.58 22.86
C ASP A 36 2.14 3.58 22.50
N ILE A 37 2.00 3.94 21.23
CA ILE A 37 0.90 4.81 20.75
C ILE A 37 -0.46 4.16 21.04
N PHE A 38 -0.63 2.88 20.71
CA PHE A 38 -1.89 2.15 20.94
C PHE A 38 -2.19 1.93 22.43
N ASP A 39 -1.16 1.91 23.28
CA ASP A 39 -1.31 1.84 24.73
C ASP A 39 -1.48 3.23 25.39
N GLY A 40 -1.56 4.31 24.62
CA GLY A 40 -1.77 5.67 25.13
C GLY A 40 -0.51 6.36 25.66
N ARG A 41 0.68 5.94 25.22
CA ARG A 41 2.00 6.48 25.62
C ARG A 41 2.71 7.16 24.43
N PRO A 42 2.24 8.31 23.93
CA PRO A 42 2.87 8.99 22.80
C PRO A 42 4.25 9.55 23.15
N TYR A 43 5.22 9.44 22.24
CA TYR A 43 6.56 10.02 22.41
C TYR A 43 6.64 11.49 21.97
N ASP A 44 5.91 11.87 20.92
CA ASP A 44 5.88 13.24 20.39
C ASP A 44 4.44 13.72 20.04
N MET A 45 4.33 14.95 19.51
CA MET A 45 3.03 15.55 19.17
C MET A 45 2.28 14.80 18.05
N LEU A 46 3.01 14.18 17.11
CA LEU A 46 2.40 13.43 16.01
C LEU A 46 1.84 12.09 16.52
N ASP A 47 2.58 11.44 17.42
CA ASP A 47 2.11 10.26 18.14
C ASP A 47 0.88 10.57 18.99
N ALA A 48 0.88 11.72 19.67
CA ALA A 48 -0.26 12.16 20.47
C ALA A 48 -1.52 12.38 19.61
N ALA A 49 -1.36 12.92 18.40
CA ALA A 49 -2.48 13.09 17.47
C ALA A 49 -3.04 11.73 16.99
N LEU A 50 -2.19 10.74 16.72
CA LEU A 50 -2.65 9.39 16.39
C LEU A 50 -3.31 8.73 17.59
N THR A 51 -2.75 8.87 18.80
CA THR A 51 -3.31 8.37 20.05
C THR A 51 -4.73 8.93 20.30
N ASP A 52 -4.93 10.24 20.10
CA ASP A 52 -6.24 10.89 20.19
C ASP A 52 -7.23 10.37 19.12
N THR A 53 -6.73 10.00 17.93
CA THR A 53 -7.57 9.37 16.91
C THR A 53 -7.98 7.95 17.33
N ILE A 54 -7.05 7.15 17.86
CA ILE A 54 -7.31 5.78 18.35
C ILE A 54 -8.31 5.78 19.51
N SER A 55 -8.31 6.80 20.37
CA SER A 55 -9.28 6.90 21.47
C SER A 55 -10.70 7.25 21.02
N LYS A 56 -10.85 7.88 19.84
CA LYS A 56 -12.12 8.32 19.26
C LYS A 56 -12.73 7.32 18.27
N PHE A 57 -11.89 6.58 17.55
CA PHE A 57 -12.31 5.66 16.49
C PHE A 57 -11.80 4.24 16.76
N PRO A 58 -12.57 3.19 16.40
CA PRO A 58 -12.20 1.80 16.66
C PRO A 58 -11.12 1.31 15.67
N LEU A 59 -9.91 1.87 15.75
CA LEU A 59 -8.78 1.47 14.92
C LEU A 59 -8.18 0.14 15.40
N ASP A 60 -7.99 -0.81 14.48
CA ASP A 60 -7.19 -2.02 14.72
C ASP A 60 -5.71 -1.70 14.49
N ILE A 61 -4.82 -2.19 15.36
CA ILE A 61 -3.37 -2.07 15.21
C ILE A 61 -2.82 -2.93 14.05
N LYS A 62 -3.54 -3.98 13.64
CA LYS A 62 -3.07 -4.95 12.63
C LYS A 62 -2.71 -4.30 11.28
N PRO A 63 -3.53 -3.43 10.66
CA PRO A 63 -3.12 -2.70 9.47
C PRO A 63 -1.81 -1.92 9.66
N PHE A 64 -1.63 -1.25 10.80
CA PHE A 64 -0.42 -0.47 11.08
C PHE A 64 0.83 -1.36 11.11
N ARG A 65 0.77 -2.51 11.80
CA ARG A 65 1.84 -3.51 11.76
C ARG A 65 2.07 -4.06 10.36
N GLY A 66 1.00 -4.29 9.60
CA GLY A 66 1.09 -4.72 8.21
C GLY A 66 1.85 -3.71 7.34
N MET A 67 1.65 -2.41 7.53
CA MET A 67 2.43 -1.40 6.82
C MET A 67 3.91 -1.46 7.18
N ILE A 68 4.25 -1.66 8.47
CA ILE A 68 5.65 -1.85 8.91
C ILE A 68 6.25 -3.10 8.26
N GLU A 69 5.49 -4.19 8.14
CA GLU A 69 5.95 -5.40 7.42
C GLU A 69 6.22 -5.10 5.94
N GLY A 70 5.36 -4.32 5.28
CA GLY A 70 5.61 -3.85 3.92
C GLY A 70 6.94 -3.09 3.79
N MET A 71 7.24 -2.22 4.76
CA MET A 71 8.54 -1.52 4.82
C MET A 71 9.72 -2.48 5.02
N ARG A 72 9.55 -3.57 5.78
CA ARG A 72 10.57 -4.62 5.91
C ARG A 72 10.80 -5.33 4.58
N MET A 73 9.76 -5.58 3.80
CA MET A 73 9.87 -6.17 2.46
C MET A 73 10.74 -5.30 1.55
N ASP A 74 10.59 -3.98 1.57
CA ASP A 74 11.40 -3.06 0.73
C ASP A 74 12.90 -3.07 1.06
N THR A 75 13.27 -3.52 2.28
CA THR A 75 14.69 -3.64 2.67
C THR A 75 15.36 -4.93 2.19
N THR A 76 14.60 -5.97 1.86
CA THR A 76 15.13 -7.32 1.59
C THR A 76 14.71 -7.90 0.24
N ARG A 77 13.61 -7.41 -0.33
CA ARG A 77 12.96 -8.04 -1.49
C ARG A 77 12.90 -7.06 -2.66
N PHE A 78 13.63 -7.39 -3.72
CA PHE A 78 13.74 -6.55 -4.92
C PHE A 78 13.04 -7.15 -6.15
N ARG A 79 12.49 -8.37 -6.00
CA ARG A 79 11.82 -9.15 -7.06
C ARG A 79 10.71 -10.01 -6.47
N TYR A 80 9.67 -10.25 -7.27
CA TYR A 80 8.49 -11.02 -6.92
C TYR A 80 8.29 -12.14 -7.93
N ASP A 81 8.23 -13.38 -7.47
CA ASP A 81 8.21 -14.55 -8.36
C ASP A 81 6.89 -14.64 -9.12
N ASN A 82 5.78 -14.23 -8.49
CA ASN A 82 4.43 -14.27 -9.04
C ASN A 82 3.55 -13.12 -8.51
N PHE A 83 2.36 -12.99 -9.12
CA PHE A 83 1.41 -11.94 -8.72
C PHE A 83 0.91 -12.08 -7.28
N GLN A 84 0.82 -13.29 -6.71
CA GLN A 84 0.37 -13.45 -5.32
C GLN A 84 1.35 -12.81 -4.33
N GLU A 85 2.65 -12.91 -4.60
CA GLU A 85 3.66 -12.22 -3.79
C GLU A 85 3.60 -10.71 -3.97
N LEU A 86 3.43 -10.24 -5.21
CA LEU A 86 3.27 -8.81 -5.50
C LEU A 86 2.00 -8.26 -4.84
N TYR A 87 0.91 -9.02 -4.87
CA TYR A 87 -0.35 -8.67 -4.22
C TYR A 87 -0.16 -8.52 -2.71
N LEU A 88 0.56 -9.44 -2.06
CA LEU A 88 0.84 -9.36 -0.63
C LEU A 88 1.66 -8.09 -0.30
N TYR A 89 2.62 -7.73 -1.14
CA TYR A 89 3.32 -6.46 -1.03
C TYR A 89 2.36 -5.27 -1.13
N CYS A 90 1.54 -5.20 -2.19
CA CYS A 90 0.54 -4.14 -2.37
C CYS A 90 -0.46 -4.06 -1.21
N TYR A 91 -0.88 -5.21 -0.68
CA TYR A 91 -1.71 -5.30 0.52
C TYR A 91 -1.03 -4.59 1.69
N TYR A 92 0.23 -4.91 1.97
CA TYR A 92 0.95 -4.34 3.11
C TYR A 92 1.23 -2.84 2.97
N VAL A 93 1.75 -2.38 1.83
CA VAL A 93 2.19 -0.98 1.69
C VAL A 93 1.07 0.02 1.37
N ALA A 94 -0.05 -0.45 0.81
CA ALA A 94 -1.15 0.44 0.40
C ALA A 94 -2.54 -0.05 0.81
N GLY A 95 -2.79 -1.36 0.75
CA GLY A 95 -4.06 -1.94 1.20
C GLY A 95 -4.35 -1.66 2.68
N THR A 96 -3.35 -1.82 3.54
CA THR A 96 -3.45 -1.50 4.98
C THR A 96 -3.79 -0.04 5.23
N VAL A 97 -3.27 0.89 4.43
CA VAL A 97 -3.56 2.34 4.53
C VAL A 97 -5.04 2.62 4.28
N GLY A 98 -5.64 1.91 3.31
CA GLY A 98 -7.09 1.92 3.09
C GLY A 98 -7.83 1.44 4.34
N LEU A 99 -7.44 0.30 4.91
CA LEU A 99 -8.06 -0.26 6.12
C LEU A 99 -7.94 0.67 7.34
N MET A 100 -6.83 1.39 7.51
CA MET A 100 -6.64 2.39 8.58
C MET A 100 -7.58 3.59 8.44
N SER A 101 -8.00 3.89 7.20
CA SER A 101 -8.79 5.09 6.90
C SER A 101 -10.29 4.87 7.09
N VAL A 102 -10.78 3.63 6.91
CA VAL A 102 -12.21 3.31 6.97
C VAL A 102 -12.87 3.71 8.30
N PRO A 103 -12.33 3.38 9.50
CA PRO A 103 -12.98 3.75 10.77
C PRO A 103 -13.13 5.25 10.99
N VAL A 104 -12.27 6.05 10.34
CA VAL A 104 -12.25 7.51 10.46
C VAL A 104 -13.18 8.18 9.45
N MET A 105 -13.52 7.49 8.35
CA MET A 105 -14.32 8.05 7.25
C MET A 105 -15.84 8.02 7.50
N GLU A 106 -16.28 7.65 8.72
CA GLU A 106 -17.68 7.56 9.19
C GLU A 106 -18.65 6.97 8.14
N ILE A 107 -19.02 5.71 8.32
CA ILE A 107 -19.97 5.04 7.42
C ILE A 107 -21.36 5.66 7.61
N ALA A 108 -21.99 6.10 6.52
CA ALA A 108 -23.36 6.60 6.52
C ALA A 108 -24.29 5.71 7.34
N ALA A 109 -25.06 6.30 8.26
CA ALA A 109 -26.11 5.58 8.98
C ALA A 109 -27.18 5.01 8.03
N GLU A 110 -27.34 5.60 6.84
CA GLU A 110 -28.30 5.19 5.80
C GLU A 110 -27.68 4.25 4.73
N SER A 111 -26.42 3.83 4.88
CA SER A 111 -25.79 2.94 3.91
C SER A 111 -26.32 1.52 4.05
N GLU A 112 -26.85 0.97 2.95
CA GLU A 112 -27.19 -0.46 2.84
C GLU A 112 -25.95 -1.36 2.70
N ALA A 113 -24.74 -0.78 2.61
CA ALA A 113 -23.50 -1.54 2.50
C ALA A 113 -23.14 -2.21 3.82
N SER A 114 -22.74 -3.48 3.78
CA SER A 114 -22.11 -4.09 4.95
C SER A 114 -20.75 -3.44 5.22
N ALA A 115 -20.37 -3.33 6.50
CA ALA A 115 -19.03 -2.86 6.87
C ALA A 115 -17.93 -3.61 6.10
N GLN A 116 -18.06 -4.94 5.95
CA GLN A 116 -17.12 -5.75 5.19
C GLN A 116 -16.96 -5.29 3.73
N SER A 117 -18.05 -4.89 3.06
CA SER A 117 -18.00 -4.38 1.70
C SER A 117 -17.18 -3.10 1.59
N ILE A 118 -17.27 -2.23 2.60
CA ILE A 118 -16.54 -0.95 2.65
C ILE A 118 -15.05 -1.18 2.90
N TYR A 119 -14.71 -2.05 3.84
CA TYR A 119 -13.32 -2.45 4.07
C TYR A 119 -12.69 -3.08 2.83
N ASN A 120 -13.42 -3.94 2.13
CA ASN A 120 -12.95 -4.52 0.87
C ASN A 120 -12.74 -3.44 -0.20
N ALA A 121 -13.65 -2.46 -0.32
CA ALA A 121 -13.52 -1.35 -1.26
C ALA A 121 -12.24 -0.54 -1.02
N ALA A 122 -12.00 -0.14 0.22
CA ALA A 122 -10.82 0.62 0.61
C ALA A 122 -9.53 -0.19 0.40
N LEU A 123 -9.57 -1.48 0.68
CA LEU A 123 -8.46 -2.39 0.41
C LEU A 123 -8.13 -2.46 -1.09
N TYR A 124 -9.13 -2.70 -1.93
CA TYR A 124 -8.95 -2.81 -3.38
C TYR A 124 -8.49 -1.51 -4.01
N LEU A 125 -8.97 -0.37 -3.51
CA LEU A 125 -8.48 0.95 -3.92
C LEU A 125 -6.98 1.09 -3.62
N GLY A 126 -6.54 0.72 -2.42
CA GLY A 126 -5.13 0.73 -2.04
C GLY A 126 -4.28 -0.14 -2.96
N ILE A 127 -4.75 -1.35 -3.28
CA ILE A 127 -4.06 -2.26 -4.20
C ILE A 127 -3.99 -1.68 -5.62
N GLY A 128 -5.10 -1.16 -6.17
CA GLY A 128 -5.14 -0.55 -7.50
C GLY A 128 -4.21 0.66 -7.60
N ASN A 129 -4.17 1.49 -6.57
CA ASN A 129 -3.23 2.63 -6.48
C ASN A 129 -1.77 2.17 -6.46
N GLN A 130 -1.44 1.12 -5.70
CA GLN A 130 -0.05 0.65 -5.63
C GLN A 130 0.40 -0.05 -6.91
N LEU A 131 -0.46 -0.84 -7.54
CA LEU A 131 -0.20 -1.37 -8.87
C LEU A 131 0.03 -0.23 -9.87
N THR A 132 -0.74 0.85 -9.78
CA THR A 132 -0.54 2.04 -10.62
C THR A 132 0.82 2.70 -10.37
N ASN A 133 1.24 2.85 -9.11
CA ASN A 133 2.57 3.38 -8.77
C ASN A 133 3.68 2.52 -9.40
N ILE A 134 3.61 1.20 -9.23
CA ILE A 134 4.57 0.25 -9.81
C ILE A 134 4.64 0.40 -11.33
N LEU A 135 3.50 0.50 -12.01
CA LEU A 135 3.45 0.62 -13.47
C LEU A 135 3.94 1.98 -13.99
N ARG A 136 3.74 3.04 -13.20
CA ARG A 136 4.23 4.38 -13.52
C ARG A 136 5.75 4.47 -13.36
N ASP A 137 6.30 3.84 -12.31
CA ASP A 137 7.66 4.10 -11.84
C ASP A 137 8.66 2.99 -12.19
N VAL A 138 8.29 2.03 -13.05
CA VAL A 138 9.14 0.91 -13.51
C VAL A 138 10.57 1.35 -13.85
N GLY A 139 10.72 2.47 -14.57
CA GLY A 139 12.02 2.97 -14.98
C GLY A 139 12.86 3.54 -13.82
N GLU A 140 12.22 4.18 -12.85
CA GLU A 140 12.88 4.72 -11.65
C GLU A 140 13.26 3.59 -10.69
N ASP A 141 12.38 2.61 -10.52
CA ASP A 141 12.65 1.40 -9.73
C ASP A 141 13.81 0.59 -10.32
N ALA A 142 13.84 0.46 -11.65
CA ALA A 142 14.94 -0.19 -12.36
C ALA A 142 16.29 0.49 -12.09
N LEU A 143 16.34 1.82 -12.00
CA LEU A 143 17.57 2.56 -11.66
C LEU A 143 18.02 2.31 -10.21
N ARG A 144 17.09 1.95 -9.33
CA ARG A 144 17.35 1.54 -7.94
C ARG A 144 17.62 0.04 -7.81
N GLY A 145 17.67 -0.70 -8.92
CA GLY A 145 17.91 -2.15 -8.94
C GLY A 145 16.69 -2.98 -8.54
N ARG A 146 15.49 -2.40 -8.51
CA ARG A 146 14.23 -3.05 -8.15
C ARG A 146 13.43 -3.45 -9.38
N VAL A 147 12.74 -4.59 -9.32
CA VAL A 147 11.77 -5.03 -10.33
C VAL A 147 10.55 -5.63 -9.62
N TYR A 148 9.51 -4.82 -9.42
CA TYR A 148 8.28 -5.26 -8.75
C TYR A 148 7.40 -6.18 -9.61
N LEU A 149 7.53 -6.09 -10.93
CA LEU A 149 6.74 -6.86 -11.89
C LEU A 149 6.92 -8.37 -11.70
N PRO A 150 5.84 -9.19 -11.76
CA PRO A 150 5.92 -10.63 -11.50
C PRO A 150 6.84 -11.34 -12.51
N GLN A 151 7.81 -12.13 -12.01
CA GLN A 151 8.82 -12.75 -12.87
C GLN A 151 8.25 -13.85 -13.76
N ASP A 152 7.30 -14.64 -13.26
CA ASP A 152 6.59 -15.68 -14.02
C ASP A 152 5.80 -15.10 -15.20
N GLU A 153 5.13 -13.97 -15.00
CA GLU A 153 4.36 -13.29 -16.04
C GLU A 153 5.28 -12.62 -17.06
N LEU A 154 6.37 -11.97 -16.62
CA LEU A 154 7.39 -11.48 -17.56
C LEU A 154 7.89 -12.61 -18.48
N ALA A 155 8.15 -13.79 -17.93
CA ALA A 155 8.62 -14.95 -18.68
C ALA A 155 7.60 -15.43 -19.74
N GLN A 156 6.29 -15.32 -19.48
CA GLN A 156 5.24 -15.66 -20.45
C GLN A 156 5.30 -14.79 -21.71
N PHE A 157 5.83 -13.56 -21.59
CA PHE A 157 6.04 -12.64 -22.71
C PHE A 157 7.48 -12.70 -23.27
N GLY A 158 8.28 -13.68 -22.85
CA GLY A 158 9.68 -13.81 -23.25
C GLY A 158 10.58 -12.71 -22.68
N LEU A 159 10.17 -12.07 -21.58
CA LEU A 159 10.90 -11.01 -20.90
C LEU A 159 11.54 -11.55 -19.61
N CYS A 160 12.59 -10.87 -19.16
CA CYS A 160 13.19 -11.11 -17.85
C CYS A 160 13.54 -9.77 -17.18
N GLY A 161 13.98 -9.82 -15.92
CA GLY A 161 14.39 -8.60 -15.20
C GLY A 161 15.50 -7.80 -15.89
N GLN A 162 16.37 -8.43 -16.70
CA GLN A 162 17.38 -7.70 -17.47
C GLN A 162 16.77 -6.84 -18.57
N ASP A 163 15.65 -7.26 -19.18
CA ASP A 163 14.94 -6.47 -20.18
C ASP A 163 14.32 -5.21 -19.56
N VAL A 164 13.82 -5.33 -18.31
CA VAL A 164 13.34 -4.20 -17.52
C VAL A 164 14.45 -3.19 -17.28
N PHE A 165 15.64 -3.65 -16.83
CA PHE A 165 16.79 -2.78 -16.63
C PHE A 165 17.33 -2.17 -17.93
N ALA A 166 17.24 -2.89 -19.05
CA ALA A 166 17.61 -2.39 -20.37
C ALA A 166 16.65 -1.29 -20.85
N ARG A 167 15.47 -1.14 -20.24
CA ARG A 167 14.45 -0.14 -20.56
C ARG A 167 14.06 -0.13 -22.04
N LYS A 168 13.99 -1.32 -22.64
CA LYS A 168 13.62 -1.50 -24.05
C LYS A 168 12.12 -1.79 -24.16
N VAL A 169 11.41 -0.95 -24.91
CA VAL A 169 9.98 -1.12 -25.17
C VAL A 169 9.78 -1.98 -26.42
N THR A 170 9.75 -3.30 -26.22
CA THR A 170 9.42 -4.29 -27.25
C THR A 170 7.90 -4.48 -27.39
N ASP A 171 7.45 -5.24 -28.38
CA ASP A 171 6.01 -5.57 -28.49
C ASP A 171 5.56 -6.50 -27.36
N GLY A 172 6.40 -7.46 -26.96
CA GLY A 172 6.16 -8.29 -25.77
C GLY A 172 6.00 -7.44 -24.50
N TRP A 173 6.82 -6.40 -24.33
CA TRP A 173 6.67 -5.43 -23.24
C TRP A 173 5.33 -4.69 -23.29
N ARG A 174 4.90 -4.23 -24.47
CA ARG A 174 3.62 -3.53 -24.62
C ARG A 174 2.43 -4.43 -24.25
N GLU A 175 2.43 -5.68 -24.69
CA GLU A 175 1.35 -6.62 -24.36
C GLU A 175 1.37 -6.97 -22.86
N PHE A 176 2.55 -7.24 -22.29
CA PHE A 176 2.69 -7.45 -20.85
C PHE A 176 2.12 -6.28 -20.04
N MET A 177 2.50 -5.04 -20.39
CA MET A 177 2.02 -3.86 -19.67
C MET A 177 0.50 -3.66 -19.81
N LYS A 178 -0.12 -4.02 -20.94
CA LYS A 178 -1.58 -3.98 -21.10
C LYS A 178 -2.28 -4.93 -20.13
N GLU A 179 -1.73 -6.12 -19.88
CA GLU A 179 -2.29 -7.05 -18.90
C GLU A 179 -2.20 -6.49 -17.48
N GLN A 180 -1.06 -5.90 -17.11
CA GLN A 180 -0.90 -5.29 -15.80
C GLN A 180 -1.82 -4.08 -15.61
N ILE A 181 -2.01 -3.26 -16.64
CA ILE A 181 -2.96 -2.13 -16.61
C ILE A 181 -4.39 -2.64 -16.46
N THR A 182 -4.76 -3.70 -17.18
CA THR A 182 -6.07 -4.36 -17.05
C THR A 182 -6.29 -4.85 -15.62
N ARG A 183 -5.26 -5.42 -14.99
CA ARG A 183 -5.30 -5.85 -13.59
C ARG A 183 -5.48 -4.69 -12.62
N ALA A 184 -4.74 -3.59 -12.79
CA ALA A 184 -4.92 -2.41 -11.94
C ALA A 184 -6.36 -1.87 -12.05
N ARG A 185 -6.91 -1.80 -13.26
CA ARG A 185 -8.31 -1.41 -13.52
C ARG A 185 -9.30 -2.35 -12.84
N PHE A 186 -9.09 -3.66 -12.90
CA PHE A 186 -9.93 -4.63 -12.21
C PHE A 186 -10.04 -4.34 -10.69
N TYR A 187 -8.95 -3.96 -10.02
CA TYR A 187 -9.02 -3.57 -8.61
C TYR A 187 -9.73 -2.24 -8.38
N PHE A 188 -9.64 -1.29 -9.31
CA PHE A 188 -10.44 -0.06 -9.25
C PHE A 188 -11.93 -0.35 -9.43
N ASP A 189 -12.31 -1.24 -10.37
CA ASP A 189 -13.70 -1.63 -10.60
C ASP A 189 -14.28 -2.28 -9.32
N LEU A 190 -13.53 -3.21 -8.69
CA LEU A 190 -13.92 -3.80 -7.41
C LEU A 190 -14.04 -2.76 -6.27
N ALA A 191 -13.17 -1.76 -6.27
CA ALA A 191 -13.23 -0.67 -5.31
C ALA A 191 -14.49 0.21 -5.53
N GLU A 192 -14.81 0.55 -6.78
CA GLU A 192 -15.97 1.35 -7.15
C GLU A 192 -17.29 0.63 -6.84
N GLU A 193 -17.38 -0.67 -7.10
CA GLU A 193 -18.54 -1.48 -6.70
C GLU A 193 -18.81 -1.41 -5.19
N GLY A 194 -17.75 -1.36 -4.38
CA GLY A 194 -17.87 -1.18 -2.94
C GLY A 194 -18.13 0.27 -2.52
N ALA A 195 -17.52 1.25 -3.19
CA ALA A 195 -17.61 2.67 -2.87
C ALA A 195 -18.93 3.33 -3.33
N SER A 196 -19.53 2.85 -4.42
CA SER A 196 -20.86 3.29 -4.89
C SER A 196 -21.98 3.10 -3.85
N LYS A 197 -21.70 2.29 -2.82
CA LYS A 197 -22.59 2.02 -1.68
C LYS A 197 -22.32 2.91 -0.45
N LEU A 198 -21.33 3.82 -0.49
CA LEU A 198 -20.99 4.78 0.58
C LEU A 198 -21.94 6.01 0.61
N GLU A 199 -21.89 6.80 1.69
CA GLU A 199 -22.60 8.09 1.79
C GLU A 199 -22.14 9.07 0.71
N LYS A 200 -23.04 9.89 0.19
CA LYS A 200 -22.76 10.84 -0.90
C LYS A 200 -21.61 11.83 -0.57
N ALA A 201 -21.42 12.18 0.71
CA ALA A 201 -20.35 13.07 1.18
C ALA A 201 -18.97 12.38 1.20
N SER A 202 -18.92 11.06 1.43
CA SER A 202 -17.68 10.26 1.47
C SER A 202 -17.31 9.64 0.11
N ARG A 203 -18.12 9.87 -0.94
CA ARG A 203 -17.84 9.46 -2.33
C ARG A 203 -16.84 10.37 -3.07
N TRP A 204 -16.56 11.56 -2.54
CA TRP A 204 -15.78 12.60 -3.24
C TRP A 204 -14.27 12.65 -2.95
N PRO A 205 -13.70 12.08 -1.86
CA PRO A 205 -12.25 12.03 -1.68
C PRO A 205 -11.60 10.71 -2.13
N VAL A 206 -12.35 9.79 -2.77
CA VAL A 206 -11.90 8.43 -3.14
C VAL A 206 -11.59 8.33 -4.63
#